data_AF-A0A523XLX1-F1
#
_entry.id   AF-A0A523XLX1-F1
#
_cell.length_a   1.000
_cell.length_b   1.000
_cell.length_c   1.000
_cell.angle_alpha   90.00
_cell.angle_beta   90.00
_cell.angle_gamma   90.00
#
_symmetry.space_group_name_H-M   'P 1'
#
loop_
_entity.id
_entity.type
_entity.pdbx_description
1 polymer ?
#
loop_
_entity_poly.entity_id
_entity_poly.type
_entity_poly.pdbx_seq_one_letter_code
_entity_poly.pdbx_strand_id
1 'polypeptide(L)'
;MGQEMAKKSDLARMLTERLDCELTAYLDACVRCGLCAKSCHFYLTDGEPESIPGYKLNRLGGLYRRLVRLPDRLFRRTNPETQLTEEFLKAMVDVAFGRCNMCGRCGFHCSIGLDVSKVTHRIRGILTELGRVPEGLDSTILAAVETGNNMRITRDEWVDTVKWLEEELRDEVSDERA
;
A
#
# COMPACT_ATOMS: atom_id res chain seq x y z
N MET A 1 -17.06 9.61 -12.62
CA MET A 1 -17.92 8.44 -12.37
C MET A 1 -18.23 8.40 -10.90
N GLY A 2 -19.50 8.59 -10.52
CA GLY A 2 -19.90 8.64 -9.10
C GLY A 2 -19.61 7.31 -8.43
N GLN A 3 -18.73 7.30 -7.43
CA GLN A 3 -18.38 6.10 -6.69
C GLN A 3 -19.49 5.83 -5.68
N GLU A 4 -20.31 4.81 -5.96
CA GLU A 4 -21.26 4.27 -5.00
C GLU A 4 -20.46 3.74 -3.79
N MET A 5 -20.75 4.24 -2.59
CA MET A 5 -20.06 3.80 -1.38
C MET A 5 -20.23 2.29 -1.19
N ALA A 6 -19.13 1.56 -1.10
CA ALA A 6 -19.16 0.11 -0.89
C ALA A 6 -19.96 -0.24 0.38
N LYS A 7 -20.87 -1.22 0.25
CA LYS A 7 -21.67 -1.67 1.40
C LYS A 7 -20.76 -2.38 2.40
N LYS A 8 -21.09 -2.28 3.68
CA LYS A 8 -20.34 -2.93 4.77
C LYS A 8 -20.15 -4.45 4.54
N SER A 9 -21.15 -5.10 3.94
CA SER A 9 -21.10 -6.52 3.56
C SER A 9 -19.99 -6.82 2.56
N ASP A 10 -19.77 -5.91 1.61
CA ASP A 10 -18.81 -6.09 0.53
C ASP A 10 -17.40 -5.94 1.08
N LEU A 11 -17.16 -4.94 1.94
CA LEU A 11 -15.86 -4.79 2.59
C LEU A 11 -15.54 -5.93 3.54
N ALA A 12 -16.53 -6.41 4.31
CA ALA A 12 -16.33 -7.56 5.19
C ALA A 12 -15.91 -8.78 4.35
N ARG A 13 -16.59 -9.03 3.23
CA ARG A 13 -16.24 -10.08 2.27
C ARG A 13 -14.81 -9.89 1.71
N MET A 14 -14.50 -8.71 1.19
CA MET A 14 -13.18 -8.37 0.61
C MET A 14 -12.02 -8.54 1.61
N LEU A 15 -12.26 -8.24 2.89
CA LEU A 15 -11.31 -8.50 3.97
C LEU A 15 -11.18 -9.99 4.23
N THR A 16 -12.30 -10.70 4.41
CA THR A 16 -12.28 -12.15 4.71
C THR A 16 -11.62 -12.99 3.61
N GLU A 17 -11.81 -12.65 2.35
CA GLU A 17 -11.17 -13.34 1.22
C GLU A 17 -9.65 -13.15 1.18
N ARG A 18 -9.13 -12.12 1.83
CA ARG A 18 -7.71 -11.76 1.85
C ARG A 18 -7.00 -12.10 3.17
N LEU A 19 -7.74 -12.61 4.15
CA LEU A 19 -7.18 -13.03 5.42
C LEU A 19 -6.66 -14.46 5.32
N ASP A 20 -5.38 -14.61 5.67
CA ASP A 20 -4.76 -15.89 5.94
C ASP A 20 -4.36 -15.96 7.43
N CYS A 21 -3.86 -17.12 7.85
CA CYS A 21 -3.41 -17.34 9.23
C CYS A 21 -2.31 -16.35 9.63
N GLU A 22 -1.36 -16.09 8.73
CA GLU A 22 -0.23 -15.17 8.94
C GLU A 22 -0.73 -13.74 9.14
N LEU A 23 -1.54 -13.21 8.23
CA LEU A 23 -2.07 -11.85 8.29
C LEU A 23 -2.95 -11.64 9.52
N THR A 24 -3.76 -12.65 9.88
CA THR A 24 -4.57 -12.62 11.10
C THR A 24 -3.70 -12.52 12.34
N ALA A 25 -2.63 -13.32 12.42
CA ALA A 25 -1.66 -13.24 13.51
C ALA A 25 -1.02 -11.85 13.58
N TYR A 26 -0.62 -11.27 12.43
CA TYR A 26 -0.02 -9.94 12.40
C TYR A 26 -0.96 -8.85 12.91
N LEU A 27 -2.25 -8.91 12.57
CA LEU A 27 -3.24 -7.90 12.96
C LEU A 27 -3.52 -7.87 14.47
N ASP A 28 -3.30 -8.99 15.16
CA ASP A 28 -3.55 -9.13 16.60
C ASP A 28 -2.29 -9.10 17.47
N ALA A 29 -1.12 -9.44 16.93
CA ALA A 29 0.11 -9.59 17.72
C ALA A 29 0.84 -8.26 18.01
N CYS A 30 0.44 -7.14 17.40
CA CYS A 30 1.09 -5.85 17.63
C CYS A 30 0.95 -5.36 19.08
N VAL A 31 2.07 -5.34 19.81
CA VAL A 31 2.13 -4.84 21.20
C VAL A 31 2.32 -3.33 21.33
N ARG A 32 2.33 -2.59 20.20
CA ARG A 32 2.48 -1.13 20.16
C ARG A 32 3.76 -0.59 20.84
N CYS A 33 4.87 -1.33 20.76
CA CYS A 33 6.16 -0.92 21.33
C CYS A 33 6.85 0.26 20.61
N GLY A 34 6.43 0.60 19.38
CA GLY A 34 6.98 1.72 18.62
C GLY A 34 8.37 1.49 18.00
N LEU A 35 9.00 0.32 18.17
CA LEU A 35 10.34 0.04 17.62
C LEU A 35 10.44 0.24 16.10
N CYS A 36 9.37 -0.08 15.38
CA CYS A 36 9.30 0.10 13.93
C CYS A 36 9.32 1.58 13.48
N ALA A 37 9.00 2.55 14.34
CA ALA A 37 8.96 3.96 14.00
C ALA A 37 10.33 4.46 13.52
N LYS A 38 11.38 4.21 14.30
CA LYS A 38 12.77 4.61 13.99
C LYS A 38 13.37 3.91 12.76
N SER A 39 12.67 2.92 12.21
CA SER A 39 13.09 2.19 11.02
C SER A 39 12.43 2.70 9.72
N CYS A 40 11.34 3.47 9.83
CA CYS A 40 10.55 3.89 8.68
C CYS A 40 11.10 5.19 8.09
N HIS A 41 11.41 5.18 6.79
CA HIS A 41 11.88 6.38 6.09
C HIS A 41 10.89 7.55 6.20
N PHE A 42 9.60 7.28 6.03
CA PHE A 42 8.57 8.31 6.09
C PHE A 42 8.50 8.95 7.48
N TYR A 43 8.45 8.14 8.54
CA TYR A 43 8.38 8.66 9.90
C TYR A 43 9.64 9.44 10.30
N LEU A 44 10.82 9.03 9.81
CA LEU A 44 12.05 9.77 10.04
C LEU A 44 12.06 11.12 9.32
N THR A 45 11.35 11.23 8.20
CA THR A 45 11.26 12.48 7.43
C THR A 45 10.21 13.44 7.99
N ASP A 46 8.99 12.95 8.26
CA ASP A 46 7.85 13.80 8.62
C ASP A 46 7.56 13.85 10.13
N GLY A 47 7.96 12.83 10.90
CA GLY A 47 7.64 12.71 12.33
C GLY A 47 6.18 12.39 12.63
N GLU A 48 5.36 12.11 11.62
CA GLU A 48 3.90 11.98 11.76
C GLU A 48 3.48 10.58 12.21
N PRO A 49 2.54 10.45 13.17
CA PRO A 49 2.09 9.15 13.67
C PRO A 49 1.59 8.20 12.56
N GLU A 50 0.96 8.72 11.52
CA GLU A 50 0.45 8.00 10.34
C GLU A 50 1.56 7.30 9.55
N SER A 51 2.79 7.78 9.64
CA SER A 51 3.97 7.21 9.00
C SER A 51 4.57 6.05 9.80
N ILE A 52 4.23 5.90 11.08
CA ILE A 52 4.71 4.81 11.93
C ILE A 52 4.13 3.47 11.43
N PRO A 53 4.94 2.45 11.11
CA PRO A 53 4.44 1.17 10.61
C PRO A 53 3.42 0.51 11.54
N GLY A 54 3.67 0.54 12.85
CA GLY A 54 2.74 0.03 13.85
C GLY A 54 1.39 0.73 13.85
N TYR A 55 1.33 2.04 13.55
CA TYR A 55 0.07 2.76 13.42
C TYR A 55 -0.76 2.21 12.24
N LYS A 56 -0.10 2.00 11.08
CA LYS A 56 -0.74 1.45 9.87
C LYS A 56 -1.36 0.08 10.12
N LEU A 57 -0.59 -0.81 10.76
CA LEU A 57 -1.02 -2.14 11.14
C LEU A 57 -2.23 -2.10 12.08
N ASN A 58 -2.19 -1.26 13.11
CA ASN A 58 -3.28 -1.14 14.08
C ASN A 58 -4.55 -0.54 13.46
N ARG A 59 -4.41 0.37 12.49
CA ARG A 59 -5.54 0.95 11.76
C ARG A 59 -6.31 -0.13 10.98
N LEU A 60 -5.61 -1.05 10.30
CA LEU A 60 -6.24 -2.20 9.67
C LEU A 60 -6.76 -3.23 10.68
N GLY A 61 -5.98 -3.55 11.71
CA GLY A 61 -6.39 -4.50 12.75
C GLY A 61 -7.65 -4.06 13.49
N GLY A 62 -7.83 -2.74 13.68
CA GLY A 62 -9.05 -2.14 14.21
C GLY A 62 -10.27 -2.40 13.32
N LEU A 63 -10.11 -2.25 12.00
CA LEU A 63 -11.15 -2.55 11.02
C LEU A 63 -11.50 -4.05 11.00
N TYR A 64 -10.48 -4.91 10.94
CA TYR A 64 -10.64 -6.38 10.97
C TYR A 64 -11.42 -6.87 12.19
N ARG A 65 -10.97 -6.51 13.40
CA ARG A 65 -11.61 -6.96 14.65
C ARG A 65 -13.09 -6.54 14.72
N ARG A 66 -13.43 -5.38 14.16
CA ARG A 66 -14.80 -4.84 14.19
C ARG A 66 -15.71 -5.44 13.12
N LEU A 67 -15.18 -5.79 11.95
CA LEU A 67 -15.97 -6.38 10.86
C LEU A 67 -16.10 -7.91 10.96
N VAL A 68 -15.10 -8.58 11.51
CA VAL A 68 -15.03 -10.06 11.50
C VAL A 68 -15.22 -10.66 12.90
N ARG A 69 -14.66 -10.08 13.96
CA ARG A 69 -14.69 -10.67 15.31
C ARG A 69 -15.85 -10.25 16.20
N LEU A 70 -16.39 -9.03 16.06
CA LEU A 70 -17.40 -8.52 16.98
C LEU A 70 -18.82 -8.73 16.46
N PRO A 71 -19.76 -9.26 17.27
CA PRO A 71 -21.16 -9.35 16.88
C PRO A 71 -21.76 -7.96 16.70
N ASP A 72 -22.41 -7.75 15.55
CA ASP A 72 -22.89 -6.47 14.98
C ASP A 72 -23.80 -5.62 15.88
N ARG A 73 -24.23 -6.16 17.03
CA ARG A 73 -25.19 -5.56 17.98
C ARG A 73 -24.58 -4.58 18.98
N LEU A 74 -23.31 -4.75 19.38
CA LEU A 74 -22.75 -4.01 20.52
C LEU A 74 -22.16 -2.63 20.17
N PHE A 75 -21.78 -2.40 18.91
CA PHE A 75 -20.96 -1.24 18.52
C PHE A 75 -21.65 -0.25 17.56
N ARG A 76 -22.94 -0.43 17.25
CA ARG A 76 -23.68 0.32 16.22
C ARG A 76 -23.86 1.83 16.43
N ARG A 77 -23.46 2.43 17.57
CA ARG A 77 -23.87 3.81 17.92
C ARG A 77 -22.77 4.83 18.25
N THR A 78 -21.50 4.48 18.44
CA THR A 78 -20.61 5.38 19.22
C THR A 78 -19.23 5.73 18.65
N ASN A 79 -18.82 5.32 17.43
CA ASN A 79 -17.47 5.67 16.96
C ASN A 79 -17.39 6.09 15.47
N PRO A 80 -17.02 7.33 15.13
CA PRO A 80 -16.87 7.81 13.75
C PRO A 80 -15.88 6.99 12.91
N GLU A 81 -14.83 6.45 13.53
CA GLU A 81 -13.85 5.55 12.88
C GLU A 81 -14.43 4.18 12.44
N THR A 82 -15.69 3.89 12.78
CA THR A 82 -16.42 2.69 12.33
C THR A 82 -17.19 2.93 11.03
N GLN A 83 -17.30 4.18 10.60
CA GLN A 83 -17.94 4.53 9.35
C GLN A 83 -16.87 4.53 8.26
N LEU A 84 -17.14 3.82 7.17
CA LEU A 84 -16.36 3.91 5.93
C LEU A 84 -16.68 5.23 5.26
N THR A 85 -16.30 6.32 5.91
CA THR A 85 -16.47 7.65 5.36
C THR A 85 -15.44 7.88 4.28
N GLU A 86 -15.72 8.83 3.40
CA GLU A 86 -14.77 9.24 2.37
C GLU A 86 -13.46 9.74 2.97
N GLU A 87 -13.51 10.41 4.13
CA GLU A 87 -12.34 10.88 4.86
C GLU A 87 -11.49 9.71 5.35
N PHE A 88 -12.13 8.64 5.86
CA PHE A 88 -11.43 7.44 6.27
C PHE A 88 -10.72 6.77 5.09
N LEU A 89 -11.42 6.60 3.96
CA LEU A 89 -10.84 5.99 2.76
C LEU A 89 -9.68 6.84 2.21
N LYS A 90 -9.83 8.17 2.15
CA LYS A 90 -8.78 9.09 1.73
C LYS A 90 -7.54 8.97 2.61
N ALA A 91 -7.72 8.92 3.93
CA ALA A 91 -6.61 8.74 4.86
C ALA A 91 -5.96 7.36 4.73
N MET A 92 -6.73 6.31 4.42
CA MET A 92 -6.18 4.97 4.13
C MET A 92 -5.36 4.95 2.84
N VAL A 93 -5.79 5.64 1.78
CA VAL A 93 -5.02 5.80 0.54
C VAL A 93 -3.67 6.46 0.84
N ASP A 94 -3.67 7.54 1.60
CA ASP A 94 -2.45 8.24 2.00
C ASP A 94 -1.52 7.37 2.85
N VAL A 95 -2.05 6.67 3.86
CA VAL A 95 -1.26 5.75 4.69
C VAL A 95 -0.66 4.58 3.89
N ALA A 96 -1.43 4.01 2.95
CA ALA A 96 -1.06 2.82 2.20
C ALA A 96 -0.17 3.12 0.99
N PHE A 97 -0.47 4.18 0.22
CA PHE A 97 0.28 4.56 -0.99
C PHE A 97 1.25 5.71 -0.72
N GLY A 98 0.82 6.79 -0.05
CA GLY A 98 1.63 7.99 0.16
C GLY A 98 2.76 7.82 1.17
N ARG A 99 2.55 7.01 2.22
CA ARG A 99 3.51 6.87 3.33
C ARG A 99 4.26 5.54 3.36
N CYS A 100 4.19 4.71 2.31
CA CYS A 100 4.84 3.40 2.30
C CYS A 100 5.46 3.11 0.94
N ASN A 101 6.75 2.79 0.91
CA ASN A 101 7.47 2.40 -0.30
C ASN A 101 7.73 0.89 -0.36
N MET A 102 7.07 0.10 0.51
CA MET A 102 7.18 -1.36 0.51
C MET A 102 8.59 -1.92 0.78
N CYS A 103 9.48 -1.14 1.42
CA CYS A 103 10.87 -1.57 1.67
C CYS A 103 11.05 -2.73 2.67
N GLY A 104 10.01 -3.15 3.40
CA GLY A 104 10.06 -4.29 4.33
C GLY A 104 10.90 -4.08 5.62
N ARG A 105 11.60 -2.95 5.78
CA ARG A 105 12.48 -2.67 6.93
C ARG A 105 11.78 -2.78 8.29
N CYS A 106 10.49 -2.48 8.33
CA CYS A 106 9.64 -2.62 9.52
C CYS A 106 9.54 -4.06 10.04
N GLY A 107 9.62 -5.07 9.16
CA GLY A 107 9.65 -6.49 9.55
C GLY A 107 10.93 -6.87 10.27
N PHE A 108 12.08 -6.44 9.74
CA PHE A 108 13.39 -6.70 10.34
C PHE A 108 13.57 -6.09 11.74
N HIS A 109 12.91 -4.97 12.03
CA HIS A 109 13.03 -4.26 13.31
C HIS A 109 11.90 -4.60 14.28
N CYS A 110 10.95 -5.45 13.89
CA CYS A 110 9.86 -5.84 14.77
C CYS A 110 10.33 -6.93 15.73
N SER A 111 10.32 -6.67 17.03
CA SER A 111 10.64 -7.66 18.07
C SER A 111 9.64 -8.82 18.14
N ILE A 112 8.47 -8.68 17.53
CA ILE A 112 7.41 -9.69 17.45
C ILE A 112 7.45 -10.44 16.11
N GLY A 113 8.19 -9.94 15.12
CA GLY A 113 8.27 -10.52 13.77
C GLY A 113 7.11 -10.14 12.84
N LEU A 114 6.50 -8.97 13.02
CA LEU A 114 5.37 -8.51 12.19
C LEU A 114 5.84 -7.86 10.89
N ASP A 115 5.34 -8.33 9.76
CA ASP A 115 5.60 -7.69 8.47
C ASP A 115 4.46 -6.71 8.09
N VAL A 116 4.67 -5.43 8.42
CA VAL A 116 3.72 -4.36 8.07
C VAL A 116 3.66 -4.12 6.56
N SER A 117 4.71 -4.47 5.80
CA SER A 117 4.70 -4.30 4.35
C SER A 117 3.68 -5.25 3.72
N LYS A 118 3.66 -6.54 4.13
CA LYS A 118 2.62 -7.50 3.72
C LYS A 118 1.22 -7.00 4.05
N VAL A 119 1.01 -6.49 5.26
CA VAL A 119 -0.29 -5.92 5.65
C VAL A 119 -0.67 -4.75 4.74
N THR A 120 0.28 -3.84 4.48
CA THR A 120 0.06 -2.68 3.60
C THR A 120 -0.28 -3.12 2.17
N HIS A 121 0.38 -4.17 1.66
CA HIS A 121 0.06 -4.74 0.34
C HIS A 121 -1.40 -5.19 0.24
N ARG A 122 -1.91 -5.86 1.29
CA ARG A 122 -3.30 -6.32 1.33
C ARG A 122 -4.28 -5.15 1.39
N ILE A 123 -3.96 -4.08 2.14
CA ILE A 123 -4.73 -2.83 2.16
C ILE A 123 -4.81 -2.21 0.77
N ARG A 124 -3.68 -2.13 0.05
CA ARG A 124 -3.65 -1.61 -1.31
C ARG A 124 -4.59 -2.39 -2.21
N GLY A 125 -4.59 -3.72 -2.14
CA GLY A 125 -5.52 -4.56 -2.91
C GLY A 125 -6.99 -4.26 -2.63
N ILE A 126 -7.35 -4.02 -1.37
CA ILE A 126 -8.73 -3.63 -0.98
C ILE A 126 -9.06 -2.25 -1.54
N LEU A 127 -8.17 -1.27 -1.39
CA LEU A 127 -8.37 0.08 -1.93
C LEU A 127 -8.48 0.06 -3.46
N THR A 128 -7.72 -0.78 -4.14
CA THR A 128 -7.81 -0.98 -5.60
C THR A 128 -9.19 -1.50 -6.01
N GLU A 129 -9.73 -2.51 -5.34
CA GLU A 129 -11.09 -2.99 -5.62
C GLU A 129 -12.18 -1.94 -5.34
N LEU A 130 -11.92 -1.02 -4.41
CA LEU A 130 -12.79 0.13 -4.15
C LEU A 130 -12.60 1.29 -5.16
N GLY A 131 -11.74 1.13 -6.17
CA GLY A 131 -11.42 2.19 -7.13
C GLY A 131 -10.67 3.36 -6.50
N ARG A 132 -9.89 3.13 -5.43
CA ARG A 132 -9.14 4.13 -4.65
C ARG A 132 -7.64 3.98 -4.87
N VAL A 133 -7.23 4.00 -6.13
CA VAL A 133 -5.82 4.03 -6.53
C VAL A 133 -5.45 5.48 -6.88
N PRO A 134 -4.27 5.98 -6.46
CA PRO A 134 -3.77 7.26 -6.94
C PRO A 134 -3.68 7.28 -8.48
N GLU A 135 -4.20 8.33 -9.11
CA GLU A 135 -4.32 8.44 -10.58
C GLU A 135 -3.00 8.19 -11.32
N GLY A 136 -1.88 8.73 -10.83
CA GLY A 136 -0.57 8.52 -11.45
C GLY A 136 -0.09 7.06 -11.40
N LEU A 137 -0.51 6.28 -10.40
CA LEU A 137 -0.23 4.84 -10.36
C LEU A 137 -1.16 4.08 -11.30
N ASP A 138 -2.43 4.46 -11.33
CA ASP A 138 -3.44 3.81 -12.18
C ASP A 138 -3.11 3.97 -13.67
N SER A 139 -2.72 5.16 -14.10
CA SER A 139 -2.32 5.44 -15.49
C SER A 139 -1.12 4.62 -15.95
N THR A 140 -0.15 4.41 -15.05
CA THR A 140 1.05 3.60 -15.29
C THR A 140 0.71 2.12 -15.44
N ILE A 141 -0.25 1.61 -14.67
CA ILE A 141 -0.75 0.23 -14.78
C ILE A 141 -1.51 0.05 -16.09
N LEU A 142 -2.40 0.98 -16.43
CA LEU A 142 -3.15 0.96 -17.69
C LEU A 142 -2.21 0.99 -18.90
N ALA A 143 -1.16 1.82 -18.85
CA ALA A 143 -0.10 1.82 -19.85
C ALA A 143 0.54 0.44 -20.03
N ALA A 144 0.91 -0.22 -18.94
CA ALA A 144 1.50 -1.55 -18.98
C ALA A 144 0.57 -2.60 -19.57
N VAL A 145 -0.72 -2.57 -19.23
CA VAL A 145 -1.72 -3.52 -19.74
C VAL A 145 -1.98 -3.30 -21.23
N GLU A 146 -2.10 -2.06 -21.68
CA GLU A 146 -2.46 -1.74 -23.06
C GLU A 146 -1.28 -1.83 -24.03
N THR A 147 -0.08 -1.45 -23.59
CA THR A 147 1.09 -1.30 -24.47
C THR A 147 2.19 -2.31 -24.19
N GLY A 148 2.10 -3.08 -23.11
CA GLY A 148 3.13 -4.02 -22.68
C GLY A 148 4.27 -3.39 -21.88
N ASN A 149 4.27 -2.07 -21.66
CA ASN A 149 5.22 -1.40 -20.77
C ASN A 149 4.60 -0.21 -20.03
N ASN A 150 5.14 0.12 -18.86
CA ASN A 150 4.55 1.09 -17.94
C ASN A 150 4.67 2.56 -18.39
N MET A 151 5.45 2.83 -19.43
CA MET A 151 5.72 4.18 -19.95
C MET A 151 5.13 4.43 -21.34
N ARG A 152 4.43 3.44 -21.93
CA ARG A 152 3.95 3.46 -23.32
C ARG A 152 5.04 3.69 -24.36
N ILE A 153 6.29 3.33 -24.04
CA ILE A 153 7.42 3.44 -24.96
C ILE A 153 7.18 2.52 -26.15
N THR A 154 7.22 3.07 -27.34
CA THR A 154 7.12 2.29 -28.58
C THR A 154 8.42 1.54 -28.85
N ARG A 155 8.35 0.53 -29.73
CA ARG A 155 9.55 -0.23 -30.09
C ARG A 155 10.63 0.64 -30.73
N ASP A 156 10.23 1.59 -31.56
CA ASP A 156 11.16 2.46 -32.28
C ASP A 156 11.87 3.42 -31.30
N GLU A 157 11.11 4.07 -30.40
CA GLU A 157 11.68 4.90 -29.32
C GLU A 157 12.64 4.11 -28.42
N TRP A 158 12.29 2.85 -28.10
CA TRP A 158 13.18 1.98 -27.32
C TRP A 158 14.49 1.71 -28.04
N VAL A 159 14.44 1.36 -29.32
CA VAL A 159 15.65 1.08 -30.13
C VAL A 159 16.51 2.32 -30.26
N ASP A 160 15.91 3.50 -30.47
CA ASP A 160 16.66 4.74 -30.58
C ASP A 160 17.26 5.17 -29.24
N THR A 161 16.57 4.94 -28.12
CA THR A 161 17.13 5.14 -26.77
C THR A 161 18.34 4.25 -26.54
N VAL A 162 18.29 2.97 -26.97
CA VAL A 162 19.42 2.05 -26.83
C VAL A 162 20.62 2.50 -27.65
N LYS A 163 20.43 2.96 -28.90
CA LYS A 163 21.53 3.50 -29.72
C LYS A 163 22.15 4.75 -29.09
N TRP A 164 21.31 5.64 -28.57
CA TRP A 164 21.80 6.85 -27.88
C TRP A 164 22.63 6.50 -26.65
N LEU A 165 22.17 5.54 -25.83
CA LEU A 165 22.94 5.03 -24.69
C LEU A 165 24.26 4.36 -25.11
N GLU A 166 24.27 3.66 -26.24
CA GLU A 166 25.47 3.04 -26.81
C GLU A 166 26.50 4.11 -27.24
N GLU A 167 26.04 5.16 -27.92
CA GLU A 167 26.89 6.30 -28.31
C GLU A 167 27.47 7.02 -27.09
N GLU A 168 26.64 7.34 -26.07
CA GLU A 168 27.13 7.95 -24.83
C GLU A 168 28.16 7.07 -24.10
N LEU A 169 27.92 5.75 -24.06
CA LEU A 169 28.83 4.82 -23.41
C LEU A 169 30.20 4.79 -24.11
N ARG A 170 30.22 4.71 -25.46
CA ARG A 170 31.47 4.70 -26.25
C ARG A 170 32.29 5.97 -26.02
N ASP A 171 31.62 7.12 -25.94
CA ASP A 171 32.26 8.40 -25.67
C ASP A 171 32.84 8.46 -24.24
N GLU A 172 32.08 8.03 -23.22
CA GLU A 172 32.52 8.05 -21.82
C GLU A 172 33.75 7.17 -21.57
N VAL A 173 33.81 6.00 -22.21
CA VAL A 173 34.91 5.03 -22.00
C VAL A 173 35.99 5.10 -23.08
N SER A 174 35.79 5.90 -24.12
CA SER A 174 36.71 6.04 -25.26
C SER A 174 37.06 4.71 -25.94
N ASP A 175 36.09 3.78 -26.04
CA ASP A 175 36.22 2.51 -26.77
C ASP A 175 35.02 2.33 -27.70
N GLU A 176 35.27 2.28 -29.01
CA GLU A 176 34.25 2.10 -30.06
C GLU A 176 33.57 0.71 -30.04
N ARG A 177 34.03 -0.21 -29.18
CA ARG A 177 33.46 -1.55 -29.02
C ARG A 177 32.70 -1.75 -27.71
N ALA A 178 32.64 -0.71 -26.87
CA ALA A 178 31.82 -0.70 -25.65
C ALA A 178 30.33 -0.75 -26.00
#